data_AF-A0A3D4AYZ0-F1
#
_entry.id   AF-A0A3D4AYZ0-F1
#
_cell.length_a   1.000
_cell.length_b   1.000
_cell.length_c   1.000
_cell.angle_alpha   90.00
_cell.angle_beta   90.00
_cell.angle_gamma   90.00
#
_symmetry.space_group_name_H-M   'P 1'
#
loop_
_entity.id
_entity.type
_entity.pdbx_description
1 polymer ?
#
loop_
_entity_poly.entity_id
_entity_poly.type
_entity_poly.pdbx_seq_one_letter_code
_entity_poly.pdbx_strand_id
1 'polypeptide(L)'
;MFTTRRNDNTDLFRVRADGTSSPRPVVEGVSLVGETADWSGDGRYLAYQSDESGIPQVYVISFPSGEGKWPVSKDGGLSPRWNKNGTEIFYLSGTINDRRLTVVPVSTRGVFRAGTPTVLFSTESIRAAGVNFDVTADGKRFVMVQHIADSEPSTITVVQNWYTECKDKQP
;
A
#
# COMPACT_ATOMS: atom_id res chain seq x y z
N MET A 1 2.67 -12.66 -3.96
CA MET A 1 2.55 -11.77 -5.14
C MET A 1 3.94 -11.26 -5.45
N PHE A 2 4.28 -11.05 -6.72
CA PHE A 2 5.47 -10.28 -7.07
C PHE A 2 5.16 -9.37 -8.26
N THR A 3 5.85 -8.25 -8.26
CA THR A 3 5.83 -7.22 -9.29
C THR A 3 6.95 -7.55 -10.29
N THR A 4 6.69 -7.40 -11.58
CA THR A 4 7.78 -7.38 -12.57
C THR A 4 7.75 -6.04 -13.28
N ARG A 5 8.93 -5.44 -13.46
CA ARG A 5 9.07 -4.15 -14.10
C ARG A 5 9.42 -4.37 -15.56
N ARG A 6 8.60 -3.84 -16.47
CA ARG A 6 8.88 -3.84 -17.91
C ARG A 6 8.62 -2.44 -18.46
N ASN A 7 9.66 -1.80 -18.99
CA ASN A 7 9.58 -0.47 -19.63
C ASN A 7 8.82 0.58 -18.80
N ASP A 8 9.29 0.84 -17.57
CA ASP A 8 8.71 1.76 -16.58
C ASP A 8 7.30 1.46 -16.05
N ASN A 9 6.62 0.45 -16.60
CA ASN A 9 5.38 -0.07 -16.07
C ASN A 9 5.64 -1.29 -15.16
N THR A 10 4.88 -1.40 -14.07
CA THR A 10 4.91 -2.55 -13.18
C THR A 10 3.66 -3.40 -13.39
N ASP A 11 3.86 -4.62 -13.87
CA ASP A 11 2.78 -5.59 -14.05
C ASP A 11 2.69 -6.48 -12.80
N LEU A 12 1.46 -6.77 -12.38
CA LEU A 12 1.18 -7.63 -11.23
C LEU A 12 1.10 -9.09 -11.64
N PHE A 13 1.91 -9.94 -11.02
CA PHE A 13 1.86 -11.38 -11.23
C PHE A 13 1.53 -12.15 -9.94
N ARG A 14 0.74 -13.22 -10.12
CA ARG A 14 0.51 -14.24 -9.10
C ARG A 14 1.22 -15.53 -9.47
N VAL A 15 1.75 -16.17 -8.44
CA VAL A 15 2.28 -17.54 -8.47
C VAL A 15 1.68 -18.27 -7.28
N ARG A 16 1.35 -19.56 -7.46
CA ARG A 16 0.94 -20.41 -6.34
C ARG A 16 2.08 -20.49 -5.33
N ALA A 17 1.75 -20.38 -4.04
CA ALA A 17 2.75 -20.41 -2.97
C ALA A 17 3.55 -21.72 -2.92
N ASP A 18 3.02 -22.80 -3.52
CA ASP A 18 3.70 -24.10 -3.68
C ASP A 18 4.83 -24.09 -4.74
N GLY A 19 5.03 -22.98 -5.47
CA GLY A 19 6.09 -22.82 -6.46
C GLY A 19 5.88 -23.61 -7.75
N THR A 20 4.75 -24.30 -7.92
CA THR A 20 4.54 -25.26 -9.01
C THR A 20 3.98 -24.65 -10.30
N SER A 21 3.56 -23.38 -10.26
CA SER A 21 2.88 -22.73 -11.38
C SER A 21 3.70 -21.58 -11.97
N SER A 22 3.77 -21.51 -13.30
CA SER A 22 4.29 -20.32 -14.00
C SER A 22 3.53 -19.05 -13.60
N PRO A 23 4.21 -17.89 -13.56
CA PRO A 23 3.59 -16.61 -13.23
C PRO A 23 2.43 -16.30 -14.18
N ARG A 24 1.28 -15.90 -13.61
CA ARG A 24 0.14 -15.40 -14.39
C ARG A 24 -0.16 -13.96 -14.01
N PRO A 25 -0.55 -13.11 -14.98
CA PRO A 25 -1.04 -11.76 -14.66
C PRO A 25 -2.16 -11.84 -13.62
N VAL A 26 -2.16 -10.89 -12.67
CA VAL A 26 -3.23 -10.73 -11.70
C VAL A 26 -4.46 -10.17 -12.40
N VAL A 27 -4.29 -9.14 -13.23
CA VAL A 27 -5.31 -8.63 -14.17
C VAL A 27 -4.58 -8.13 -15.42
N GLU A 28 -5.09 -8.46 -16.61
CA GLU A 28 -4.52 -7.96 -17.87
C GLU A 28 -4.80 -6.46 -18.04
N GLY A 29 -3.82 -5.70 -18.53
CA GLY A 29 -3.97 -4.27 -18.82
C GLY A 29 -3.92 -3.34 -17.59
N VAL A 30 -3.58 -3.86 -16.40
CA VAL A 30 -3.32 -3.03 -15.21
C VAL A 30 -1.89 -2.53 -15.24
N SER A 31 -1.73 -1.22 -15.40
CA SER A 31 -0.45 -0.51 -15.36
C SER A 31 -0.25 0.10 -13.97
N LEU A 32 0.67 -0.45 -13.18
CA LEU A 32 1.02 0.10 -11.87
C LEU A 32 2.20 1.06 -11.94
N VAL A 33 2.13 2.08 -11.09
CA VAL A 33 3.30 2.89 -10.75
C VAL A 33 3.84 2.47 -9.38
N GLY A 34 4.95 1.75 -9.37
CA GLY A 34 5.60 1.22 -8.16
C GLY A 34 4.87 0.03 -7.51
N GLU A 35 5.21 -0.27 -6.26
CA GLU A 35 4.69 -1.44 -5.52
C GLU A 35 3.49 -1.10 -4.62
N THR A 36 2.47 -0.46 -5.17
CA THR A 36 1.40 0.19 -4.39
C THR A 36 0.01 -0.33 -4.73
N ALA A 37 -0.19 -1.64 -4.56
CA ALA A 37 -1.50 -2.27 -4.66
C ALA A 37 -1.90 -2.95 -3.34
N ASP A 38 -3.20 -3.04 -3.08
CA ASP A 38 -3.75 -3.67 -1.88
C ASP A 38 -5.11 -4.33 -2.13
N TRP A 39 -5.34 -5.46 -1.47
CA TRP A 39 -6.51 -6.31 -1.67
C TRP A 39 -7.64 -5.95 -0.71
N SER A 40 -8.88 -5.99 -1.20
CA SER A 40 -10.02 -6.02 -0.29
C SER A 40 -9.97 -7.28 0.58
N GLY A 41 -10.49 -7.20 1.81
CA GLY A 41 -10.46 -8.34 2.75
C GLY A 41 -11.17 -9.60 2.23
N ASP A 42 -12.10 -9.45 1.28
CA ASP A 42 -12.80 -10.55 0.60
C ASP A 42 -12.09 -11.04 -0.68
N GLY A 43 -10.97 -10.40 -1.07
CA GLY A 43 -10.18 -10.74 -2.24
C GLY A 43 -10.84 -10.46 -3.59
N ARG A 44 -12.01 -9.79 -3.62
CA ARG A 44 -12.78 -9.53 -4.86
C ARG A 44 -12.37 -8.25 -5.58
N TYR A 45 -11.60 -7.39 -4.92
CA TYR A 45 -11.16 -6.11 -5.46
C TYR A 45 -9.69 -5.87 -5.17
N LEU A 46 -9.03 -5.19 -6.10
CA LEU A 46 -7.67 -4.72 -5.96
C LEU A 46 -7.69 -3.19 -6.06
N ALA A 47 -7.25 -2.50 -5.01
CA ALA A 47 -6.93 -1.07 -5.09
C ALA A 47 -5.49 -0.91 -5.55
N TYR A 48 -5.24 0.03 -6.44
CA TYR A 48 -3.90 0.22 -6.99
C TYR A 48 -3.66 1.66 -7.45
N GLN A 49 -2.38 2.05 -7.48
CA GLN A 49 -1.94 3.33 -8.02
C GLN A 49 -1.64 3.21 -9.52
N SER A 50 -2.15 4.15 -10.31
CA SER A 50 -1.87 4.27 -11.74
C SER A 50 -1.77 5.73 -12.15
N ASP A 51 -0.94 6.03 -13.14
CA ASP A 51 -0.80 7.35 -13.76
C ASP A 51 -1.47 7.44 -15.13
N GLU A 52 -2.39 6.51 -15.45
CA GLU A 52 -3.14 6.47 -16.72
C GLU A 52 -3.90 7.77 -17.04
N SER A 53 -4.17 8.60 -16.03
CA SER A 53 -4.79 9.93 -16.15
C SER A 53 -3.78 11.08 -16.29
N GLY A 54 -2.48 10.80 -16.41
CA GLY A 54 -1.39 11.79 -16.48
C GLY A 54 -0.83 12.22 -15.11
N ILE A 55 -1.48 11.86 -14.02
CA ILE A 55 -0.99 12.02 -12.63
C ILE A 55 -1.30 10.74 -11.84
N PRO A 56 -0.48 10.38 -10.82
CA PRO A 56 -0.75 9.21 -9.99
C PRO A 56 -2.09 9.31 -9.26
N GLN A 57 -2.96 8.34 -9.46
CA GLN A 57 -4.28 8.23 -8.86
C GLN A 57 -4.53 6.80 -8.36
N VAL A 58 -5.45 6.68 -7.40
CA VAL A 58 -5.95 5.39 -6.91
C VAL A 58 -7.16 4.96 -7.72
N TYR A 59 -7.08 3.72 -8.22
CA TYR A 59 -8.16 3.00 -8.88
C TYR A 59 -8.48 1.73 -8.12
N VAL A 60 -9.69 1.22 -8.33
CA VAL A 60 -10.09 -0.14 -7.95
C VAL A 60 -10.49 -0.91 -9.20
N ILE A 61 -10.06 -2.17 -9.27
CA ILE A 61 -10.49 -3.12 -10.29
C ILE A 61 -11.05 -4.38 -9.63
N SER A 62 -12.02 -5.01 -10.27
CA SER A 62 -12.52 -6.31 -9.79
C SER A 62 -11.51 -7.42 -10.07
N PHE A 63 -11.54 -8.46 -9.24
CA PHE A 63 -10.66 -9.60 -9.36
C PHE A 63 -11.42 -10.90 -9.03
N PRO A 64 -11.11 -12.02 -9.72
CA PRO A 64 -10.11 -12.16 -10.79
C PRO A 64 -10.60 -11.75 -12.18
N SER A 65 -11.84 -11.30 -12.33
CA SER A 65 -12.42 -11.05 -13.65
C SER A 65 -11.79 -9.86 -14.37
N GLY A 66 -11.29 -8.84 -13.66
CA GLY A 66 -10.82 -7.59 -14.27
C GLY A 66 -11.96 -6.73 -14.82
N GLU A 67 -13.21 -7.13 -14.59
CA GLU A 67 -14.40 -6.45 -15.10
C GLU A 67 -14.73 -5.22 -14.24
N GLY A 68 -14.58 -4.04 -14.82
CA GLY A 68 -14.88 -2.79 -14.15
C GLY A 68 -13.65 -2.19 -13.45
N LYS A 69 -13.44 -0.91 -13.74
CA LYS A 69 -12.38 -0.06 -13.17
C LYS A 69 -13.03 1.21 -12.65
N TRP A 70 -12.76 1.55 -11.40
CA TRP A 70 -13.38 2.69 -10.72
C TRP A 70 -12.31 3.64 -10.19
N PRO A 71 -12.37 4.94 -10.54
CA PRO A 71 -11.51 5.93 -9.90
C PRO A 71 -11.95 6.12 -8.44
N VAL A 72 -10.99 6.06 -7.52
CA VAL A 72 -11.20 6.30 -6.08
C VAL A 72 -10.74 7.70 -5.70
N SER A 73 -9.69 8.20 -6.34
CA SER A 73 -9.18 9.57 -6.18
C SER A 73 -9.39 10.41 -7.45
N LYS A 74 -9.46 11.73 -7.32
CA LYS A 74 -9.56 12.67 -8.46
C LYS A 74 -8.39 13.65 -8.59
N ASP A 75 -7.82 14.08 -7.47
CA ASP A 75 -6.75 15.10 -7.44
C ASP A 75 -5.40 14.52 -7.02
N GLY A 76 -5.15 13.29 -7.49
CA GLY A 76 -3.98 12.51 -7.15
C GLY A 76 -4.19 11.58 -5.95
N GLY A 77 -3.38 10.54 -5.88
CA GLY A 77 -3.43 9.55 -4.81
C GLY A 77 -2.33 8.51 -4.90
N LEU A 78 -1.77 8.16 -3.74
CA LEU A 78 -0.64 7.24 -3.62
C LEU A 78 -0.89 6.20 -2.52
N SER A 79 -0.29 5.02 -2.65
CA SER A 79 -0.22 3.99 -1.60
C SER A 79 -1.59 3.63 -0.99
N PRO A 80 -2.55 3.12 -1.79
CA PRO A 80 -3.87 2.77 -1.28
C PRO A 80 -3.80 1.62 -0.27
N ARG A 81 -4.69 1.68 0.73
CA ARG A 81 -4.87 0.65 1.77
C ARG A 81 -6.35 0.43 2.05
N TRP A 82 -6.79 -0.81 2.01
CA TRP A 82 -8.13 -1.18 2.46
C TRP A 82 -8.18 -1.26 3.98
N ASN A 83 -9.32 -0.89 4.58
CA ASN A 83 -9.61 -1.47 5.90
C ASN A 83 -9.94 -2.96 5.76
N LYS A 84 -9.76 -3.72 6.84
CA LYS A 84 -10.00 -5.16 6.84
C LYS A 84 -11.45 -5.53 6.51
N ASN A 85 -12.40 -4.65 6.83
CA ASN A 85 -13.82 -4.87 6.59
C ASN A 85 -14.24 -4.59 5.13
N GLY A 86 -13.36 -4.05 4.28
CA GLY A 86 -13.65 -3.78 2.89
C GLY A 86 -14.65 -2.64 2.64
N THR A 87 -14.78 -1.71 3.58
CA THR A 87 -15.74 -0.59 3.53
C THR A 87 -15.08 0.76 3.33
N GLU A 88 -13.76 0.84 3.45
CA GLU A 88 -13.01 2.09 3.31
C GLU A 88 -11.67 1.83 2.60
N ILE A 89 -11.24 2.81 1.82
CA ILE A 89 -9.90 2.88 1.24
C ILE A 89 -9.23 4.15 1.74
N PHE A 90 -8.02 3.98 2.28
CA PHE A 90 -7.14 5.05 2.70
C PHE A 90 -6.06 5.25 1.65
N TYR A 91 -5.67 6.48 1.40
CA TYR A 91 -4.58 6.80 0.49
C TYR A 91 -3.93 8.13 0.87
N LEU A 92 -2.74 8.36 0.35
CA LEU A 92 -2.04 9.62 0.54
C LEU A 92 -2.35 10.56 -0.63
N SER A 93 -2.89 11.73 -0.31
CA SER A 93 -3.21 12.80 -1.27
C SER A 93 -2.29 14.01 -1.09
N GLY A 94 -2.38 14.97 -2.02
CA GLY A 94 -1.58 16.19 -1.98
C GLY A 94 -0.18 16.02 -2.56
N THR A 95 0.70 16.97 -2.27
CA THR A 95 2.07 16.99 -2.79
C THR A 95 3.05 16.39 -1.78
N ILE A 96 4.31 16.19 -2.19
CA ILE A 96 5.36 15.73 -1.27
C ILE A 96 5.57 16.67 -0.06
N ASN A 97 5.20 17.95 -0.18
CA ASN A 97 5.34 18.95 0.88
C ASN A 97 4.07 19.19 1.69
N ASP A 98 2.93 18.67 1.23
CA ASP A 98 1.60 18.88 1.81
C ASP A 98 0.78 17.59 1.66
N ARG A 99 1.37 16.52 2.17
CA ARG A 99 0.82 15.17 2.04
C ARG A 99 -0.24 14.96 3.12
N ARG A 100 -1.37 14.38 2.74
CA ARG A 100 -2.54 14.20 3.62
C ARG A 100 -3.01 12.75 3.57
N LEU A 101 -3.41 12.21 4.71
CA LEU A 101 -4.13 10.95 4.73
C LEU A 101 -5.60 11.21 4.41
N THR A 102 -6.10 10.56 3.37
CA THR A 102 -7.47 10.68 2.88
C THR A 102 -8.15 9.33 2.95
N VAL A 103 -9.40 9.31 3.39
CA VAL A 103 -10.26 8.13 3.41
C VAL A 103 -11.39 8.27 2.40
N VAL A 104 -11.76 7.18 1.75
CA VAL A 104 -12.93 7.08 0.87
C VAL A 104 -13.80 5.93 1.36
N PRO A 105 -15.06 6.17 1.75
CA PRO A 105 -15.99 5.09 1.99
C PRO A 105 -16.32 4.39 0.67
N VAL A 106 -16.38 3.07 0.68
CA VAL A 106 -16.66 2.25 -0.49
C VAL A 106 -17.74 1.22 -0.21
N SER A 107 -18.51 0.88 -1.24
CA SER A 107 -19.45 -0.24 -1.21
C SER A 107 -18.94 -1.34 -2.13
N THR A 108 -18.72 -2.53 -1.57
CA THR A 108 -18.35 -3.77 -2.27
C THR A 108 -19.52 -4.74 -2.37
N ARG A 109 -20.71 -4.36 -1.87
CA ARG A 109 -21.96 -5.12 -2.05
C ARG A 109 -22.57 -4.78 -3.41
N GLY A 110 -22.61 -5.76 -4.32
CA GLY A 110 -23.05 -5.56 -5.70
C GLY A 110 -21.96 -4.89 -6.55
N VAL A 111 -22.34 -3.87 -7.33
CA VAL A 111 -21.38 -3.09 -8.13
C VAL A 111 -20.57 -2.19 -7.20
N PHE A 112 -19.25 -2.16 -7.39
CA PHE A 112 -18.36 -1.31 -6.60
C PHE A 112 -18.74 0.16 -6.74
N ARG A 113 -18.74 0.89 -5.62
CA ARG A 113 -18.94 2.34 -5.60
C ARG A 113 -17.99 2.99 -4.62
N ALA A 114 -17.31 4.05 -5.06
CA ALA A 114 -16.57 4.96 -4.20
C ALA A 114 -17.46 6.14 -3.80
N GLY A 115 -17.41 6.52 -2.53
CA GLY A 115 -18.07 7.72 -2.00
C GLY A 115 -17.18 8.96 -2.13
N THR A 116 -17.44 9.96 -1.30
CA THR A 116 -16.69 11.22 -1.31
C THR A 116 -15.40 11.10 -0.48
N PRO A 117 -14.22 11.40 -1.05
CA PRO A 117 -12.97 11.44 -0.29
C PRO A 117 -13.00 12.49 0.81
N THR A 118 -12.53 12.12 2.01
CA THR A 118 -12.44 12.99 3.18
C THR A 118 -11.01 12.98 3.71
N VAL A 119 -10.43 14.16 3.88
CA VAL A 119 -9.11 14.30 4.52
C VAL A 119 -9.25 14.04 6.02
N LEU A 120 -8.43 13.15 6.55
CA LEU A 120 -8.36 12.88 8.00
C LEU A 120 -7.39 13.83 8.69
N PHE A 121 -6.15 13.93 8.22
CA PHE A 121 -5.12 14.82 8.77
C PHE A 121 -3.93 15.00 7.82
N SER A 122 -3.13 16.05 8.07
CA SER A 122 -1.85 16.30 7.39
C SER A 122 -0.78 15.32 7.89
N THR A 123 0.06 14.82 6.98
CA THR A 123 1.20 13.96 7.26
C THR A 123 2.52 14.70 7.07
N GLU A 124 2.53 16.04 7.19
CA GLU A 124 3.73 16.90 7.07
C GLU A 124 4.91 16.44 7.95
N SER A 125 4.62 15.90 9.13
CA SER A 125 5.62 15.38 10.05
C SER A 125 6.19 14.02 9.62
N ILE A 126 5.60 13.37 8.62
CA ILE A 126 5.84 11.97 8.21
C ILE A 126 6.42 11.97 6.79
N ARG A 127 7.67 12.43 6.68
CA ARG A 127 8.40 12.55 5.39
C ARG A 127 9.10 11.24 4.98
N ALA A 128 8.42 10.12 5.03
CA ALA A 128 9.00 8.87 4.53
C ALA A 128 8.61 8.64 3.05
N ALA A 129 9.58 8.26 2.22
CA ALA A 129 9.36 7.85 0.83
C ALA A 129 8.83 6.41 0.78
N GLY A 130 7.79 6.12 -0.03
CA GLY A 130 7.19 4.78 -0.15
C GLY A 130 5.91 4.53 0.66
N VAL A 131 5.55 3.25 0.82
CA VAL A 131 4.43 2.81 1.69
C VAL A 131 4.88 2.99 3.14
N ASN A 132 4.39 4.03 3.79
CA ASN A 132 4.81 4.37 5.15
C ASN A 132 3.67 4.39 6.15
N PHE A 133 2.54 3.78 5.80
CA PHE A 133 1.45 3.58 6.75
C PHE A 133 0.72 2.26 6.54
N ASP A 134 0.16 1.77 7.64
CA ASP A 134 -0.83 0.70 7.64
C ASP A 134 -1.98 1.07 8.58
N VAL A 135 -3.14 0.45 8.36
CA VAL A 135 -4.39 0.76 9.07
C VAL A 135 -4.81 -0.44 9.90
N THR A 136 -5.21 -0.23 11.14
CA THR A 136 -5.76 -1.32 11.95
C THR A 136 -7.05 -1.87 11.35
N ALA A 137 -7.36 -3.13 11.68
CA ALA A 137 -8.53 -3.82 11.16
C ALA A 137 -9.85 -3.05 11.30
N ASP A 138 -9.99 -2.27 12.38
CA ASP A 138 -11.16 -1.46 12.68
C ASP A 138 -11.17 -0.08 11.99
N GLY A 139 -10.13 0.27 11.23
CA GLY A 139 -9.99 1.56 10.55
C GLY A 139 -9.64 2.74 11.46
N LYS A 140 -9.42 2.51 12.76
CA LYS A 140 -9.35 3.59 13.77
C LYS A 140 -7.95 4.02 14.16
N ARG A 141 -6.93 3.20 13.87
CA ARG A 141 -5.55 3.50 14.21
C ARG A 141 -4.66 3.28 12.99
N PHE A 142 -3.58 4.04 12.97
CA PHE A 142 -2.61 4.04 11.89
C PHE A 142 -1.23 3.81 12.49
N VAL A 143 -0.46 2.92 11.89
CA VAL A 143 0.98 2.82 12.14
C VAL A 143 1.65 3.58 11.02
N MET A 144 2.53 4.52 11.34
CA MET A 144 3.21 5.34 10.33
C MET A 144 4.70 5.46 10.63
N VAL A 145 5.54 5.36 9.60
CA VAL A 145 6.99 5.57 9.72
C VAL A 145 7.29 7.05 9.59
N GLN A 146 7.62 7.69 10.70
CA GLN A 146 7.99 9.10 10.74
C GLN A 146 9.49 9.25 10.45
N HIS A 147 9.85 9.98 9.38
CA HIS A 147 11.22 10.44 9.21
C HIS A 147 11.44 11.66 10.11
N ILE A 148 12.04 11.43 11.28
CA ILE A 148 12.47 12.50 12.18
C ILE A 148 13.76 13.06 11.58
N ALA A 149 13.69 14.24 10.96
CA ALA A 149 14.91 14.98 10.68
C ALA A 149 15.57 15.31 12.02
N ASP A 150 16.84 14.93 12.17
CA ASP A 150 17.71 15.19 13.33
C ASP A 150 17.52 14.31 14.59
N SER A 151 17.37 12.99 14.45
CA SER A 151 17.88 12.11 15.50
C SER A 151 19.34 11.79 15.21
N GLU A 152 20.27 12.14 16.12
CA GLU A 152 21.66 11.67 16.04
C GLU A 152 21.71 10.18 15.70
N PRO A 153 22.68 9.71 14.89
CA PRO A 153 22.75 8.31 14.50
C PRO A 153 22.74 7.42 15.75
N SER A 154 21.63 6.74 16.00
CA SER A 154 21.57 5.71 17.04
C SER A 154 22.54 4.63 16.62
N THR A 155 23.64 4.49 17.35
CA THR A 155 24.67 3.50 17.06
C THR A 155 24.01 2.12 17.13
N ILE A 156 23.96 1.41 16.01
CA ILE A 156 23.55 0.01 15.98
C ILE A 156 24.78 -0.80 16.41
N THR A 157 24.83 -1.19 17.67
CA THR A 157 25.81 -2.19 18.12
C THR A 157 25.30 -3.56 17.72
N VAL A 158 25.90 -4.14 16.68
CA VAL A 158 25.67 -5.54 16.32
C VAL A 158 26.63 -6.40 17.15
N VAL A 159 26.09 -7.14 18.12
CA VAL A 159 26.85 -8.20 18.80
C VAL A 159 26.67 -9.49 18.02
N GLN A 160 27.71 -9.91 17.31
CA GLN A 160 27.80 -11.26 16.75
C GLN A 160 28.54 -12.16 17.75
N ASN A 161 28.12 -13.44 17.85
CA ASN A 161 28.67 -14.47 18.75
C ASN A 161 28.29 -14.36 20.24
N TRP A 162 27.05 -14.00 20.56
CA TRP A 162 26.54 -13.95 21.95
C TRP A 162 26.68 -15.27 22.74
N TYR A 163 26.76 -16.40 22.05
CA TYR A 163 26.95 -17.73 22.67
C TYR A 163 28.35 -17.92 23.28
N THR A 164 29.38 -17.25 22.75
CA THR A 164 30.74 -17.36 23.28
C THR A 164 30.94 -16.44 24.49
N GLU A 165 30.26 -15.28 24.52
CA GLU A 165 30.37 -14.28 25.59
C GLU A 165 29.67 -14.70 26.89
N CYS A 166 28.63 -15.54 26.83
CA CYS A 166 27.91 -15.99 28.04
C CYS A 166 28.63 -17.11 28.81
N LYS A 167 29.71 -17.71 28.29
CA LYS A 167 30.43 -18.79 29.01
C LYS A 167 31.39 -18.29 30.08
N ASP A 168 31.83 -17.03 30.01
CA ASP A 168 32.76 -16.45 30.99
C ASP A 168 32.05 -15.70 32.13
N LYS A 169 30.71 -15.78 32.20
CA LYS A 169 29.89 -15.15 33.25
C LYS A 169 28.86 -16.12 33.85
N GLN A 170 29.30 -17.30 34.27
CA GLN A 170 28.61 -18.06 35.30
C GLN A 170 29.49 -18.13 36.56
N PRO A 171 28.93 -17.89 37.76
CA PRO A 171 29.65 -17.96 39.02
C PRO A 171 30.12 -19.38 39.37
#